data_AF-A0A964D1V8-F1
#
_entry.id   AF-A0A964D1V8-F1
#
_cell.length_a   1.000
_cell.length_b   1.000
_cell.length_c   1.000
_cell.angle_alpha   90.00
_cell.angle_beta   90.00
_cell.angle_gamma   90.00
#
_symmetry.space_group_name_H-M   'P 1'
#
loop_
_entity.id
_entity.type
_entity.pdbx_description
1 polymer ?
#
loop_
_entity_poly.entity_id
_entity_poly.type
_entity_poly.pdbx_seq_one_letter_code
_entity_poly.pdbx_strand_id
1 'polypeptide(L)'
;MTHLQKLGGIAAFINVIVVMATLATVIFLIGFSAIADPNKLIDLAIHNPAPLLIQDGLKLVSAVISSVLILALANYLRRDASALLSVATGFGFLSVLCLVGNATLSLYAISQASTYDQAALSGSHLHSMIGILAVVAISLDGLWFLLVSWTALKSQQLPDSLCYLGLGMGVLSLVPPLGIIVLLLSMVWSVWMAQVLLKEESMG
;
A
#
# COMPACT_ATOMS: atom_id res chain seq x y z
N MET A 1 20.55 17.00 3.53
CA MET A 1 19.20 16.50 3.16
C MET A 1 18.84 16.94 1.74
N THR A 2 18.43 16.00 0.88
CA THR A 2 17.93 16.35 -0.47
C THR A 2 16.44 16.72 -0.42
N HIS A 3 15.94 17.51 -1.38
CA HIS A 3 14.50 17.82 -1.47
C HIS A 3 13.62 16.55 -1.50
N LEU A 4 14.11 15.51 -2.19
CA LEU A 4 13.40 14.25 -2.32
C LEU A 4 13.34 13.46 -1.00
N GLN A 5 14.37 13.54 -0.17
CA GLN A 5 14.39 12.93 1.16
C GLN A 5 13.38 13.59 2.11
N LYS A 6 13.31 14.94 2.09
CA LYS A 6 12.30 15.68 2.87
C LYS A 6 10.88 15.31 2.43
N LEU A 7 10.65 15.25 1.12
CA LEU A 7 9.39 14.79 0.55
C LEU A 7 9.07 13.34 0.97
N GLY A 8 10.07 12.45 1.00
CA GLY A 8 9.91 11.08 1.50
C GLY A 8 9.51 11.02 2.97
N GLY A 9 10.11 11.84 3.83
CA GLY A 9 9.74 11.93 5.24
C GLY A 9 8.31 12.43 5.44
N ILE A 10 7.90 13.46 4.69
CA ILE A 10 6.52 13.96 4.67
C ILE A 10 5.56 12.89 4.15
N ALA A 11 5.91 12.22 3.05
CA ALA A 11 5.12 11.14 2.47
C ALA A 11 4.90 9.99 3.47
N ALA A 12 5.95 9.60 4.20
CA ALA A 12 5.84 8.59 5.26
C ALA A 12 4.87 9.03 6.38
N PHE A 13 4.90 10.31 6.78
CA PHE A 13 3.93 10.81 7.77
C PHE A 13 2.49 10.82 7.24
N ILE A 14 2.27 11.28 6.00
CA ILE A 14 0.95 11.27 5.36
C ILE A 14 0.46 9.82 5.19
N ASN A 15 1.34 8.86 4.93
CA ASN A 15 0.99 7.45 4.83
C ASN A 15 0.29 6.94 6.10
N VAL A 16 0.73 7.38 7.28
CA VAL A 16 0.07 7.03 8.56
C VAL A 16 -1.38 7.50 8.56
N ILE A 17 -1.64 8.72 8.13
CA ILE A 17 -2.99 9.31 8.05
C ILE A 17 -3.86 8.51 7.07
N VAL A 18 -3.32 8.20 5.90
CA VAL A 18 -4.04 7.43 4.86
C VAL A 18 -4.35 6.01 5.32
N VAL A 19 -3.41 5.35 5.99
CA VAL A 19 -3.60 4.03 6.56
C VAL A 19 -4.67 4.05 7.65
N MET A 20 -4.65 5.03 8.55
CA MET A 20 -5.70 5.20 9.56
C MET A 20 -7.08 5.43 8.92
N ALA A 21 -7.17 6.30 7.91
CA ALA A 21 -8.42 6.55 7.18
C ALA A 21 -8.91 5.30 6.44
N THR A 22 -7.99 4.51 5.88
CA THR A 22 -8.30 3.23 5.22
C THR A 22 -8.87 2.23 6.21
N LEU A 23 -8.21 2.07 7.36
CA LEU A 23 -8.68 1.18 8.41
C LEU A 23 -10.03 1.61 8.98
N ALA A 24 -10.22 2.91 9.20
CA ALA A 24 -11.49 3.46 9.65
C ALA A 24 -12.62 3.21 8.63
N THR A 25 -12.35 3.38 7.33
CA THR A 25 -13.31 3.08 6.26
C THR A 25 -13.71 1.60 6.27
N VAL A 26 -12.72 0.71 6.37
CA VAL A 26 -12.95 -0.74 6.46
C VAL A 26 -13.78 -1.12 7.69
N ILE A 27 -13.46 -0.58 8.87
CA ILE A 27 -14.11 -0.97 10.13
C ILE A 27 -15.50 -0.36 10.25
N PHE A 28 -15.65 0.94 9.99
CA PHE A 28 -16.86 1.69 10.31
C PHE A 28 -17.82 1.87 9.14
N LEU A 29 -17.33 1.88 7.90
CA LEU A 29 -18.16 2.17 6.71
C LEU A 29 -18.48 0.92 5.90
N ILE A 30 -17.51 0.02 5.71
CA ILE A 30 -17.69 -1.23 4.93
C ILE A 30 -18.11 -2.38 5.85
N GLY A 31 -17.41 -2.57 6.95
CA GLY A 31 -17.61 -3.66 7.90
C GLY A 31 -16.92 -4.96 7.49
N PHE A 32 -16.37 -5.68 8.48
CA PHE A 32 -15.66 -6.95 8.26
C PHE A 32 -16.49 -8.02 7.55
N SER A 33 -17.81 -8.04 7.80
CA SER A 33 -18.69 -9.03 7.19
C SER A 33 -18.87 -8.83 5.69
N ALA A 34 -18.77 -7.58 5.21
CA ALA A 34 -18.83 -7.29 3.78
C ALA A 34 -17.51 -7.68 3.10
N ILE A 35 -16.36 -7.39 3.72
CA ILE A 35 -15.05 -7.77 3.17
C ILE A 35 -14.90 -9.29 3.02
N ALA A 36 -15.51 -10.07 3.92
CA ALA A 36 -15.48 -11.52 3.86
C ALA A 36 -16.49 -12.13 2.87
N ASP A 37 -17.46 -11.35 2.38
CA ASP A 37 -18.53 -11.83 1.51
C ASP A 37 -18.67 -10.96 0.25
N PRO A 38 -18.23 -11.46 -0.92
CA PRO A 38 -18.36 -10.77 -2.19
C PRO A 38 -19.76 -10.24 -2.50
N ASN A 39 -20.81 -10.97 -2.10
CA ASN A 39 -22.19 -10.58 -2.39
C ASN A 39 -22.59 -9.32 -1.63
N LYS A 40 -22.07 -9.14 -0.41
CA LYS A 40 -22.30 -7.94 0.40
C LYS A 40 -21.53 -6.73 -0.11
N LEU A 41 -20.35 -6.92 -0.70
CA LEU A 41 -19.63 -5.82 -1.37
C LEU A 41 -20.39 -5.35 -2.61
N ILE A 42 -20.97 -6.28 -3.37
CA ILE A 42 -21.81 -5.93 -4.53
C ILE A 42 -23.08 -5.23 -4.08
N ASP A 43 -23.75 -5.74 -3.05
CA ASP A 43 -24.92 -5.10 -2.47
C ASP A 43 -24.63 -3.67 -2.00
N LEU A 44 -23.49 -3.48 -1.34
CA LEU A 44 -23.02 -2.16 -0.93
C LEU A 44 -22.73 -1.26 -2.15
N ALA A 45 -22.13 -1.79 -3.22
CA ALA A 45 -21.88 -1.04 -4.44
C ALA A 45 -23.17 -0.56 -5.14
N ILE A 46 -24.26 -1.33 -5.06
CA ILE A 46 -25.54 -0.99 -5.67
C ILE A 46 -26.30 0.03 -4.82
N HIS A 47 -26.43 -0.24 -3.52
CA HIS A 47 -27.36 0.49 -2.64
C HIS A 47 -26.70 1.67 -1.91
N ASN A 48 -25.40 1.60 -1.63
CA ASN A 48 -24.66 2.64 -0.94
C ASN A 48 -23.17 2.63 -1.33
N PRO A 49 -22.80 3.09 -2.54
CA PRO A 49 -21.44 2.97 -3.07
C PRO A 49 -20.41 3.85 -2.36
N ALA A 50 -20.85 4.83 -1.55
CA ALA A 50 -19.96 5.84 -0.97
C ALA A 50 -18.76 5.28 -0.19
N PRO A 51 -18.89 4.26 0.68
CA PRO A 51 -17.75 3.66 1.37
C PRO A 51 -16.71 3.06 0.43
N LEU A 52 -17.15 2.44 -0.68
CA LEU A 52 -16.25 1.82 -1.66
C LEU A 52 -15.52 2.88 -2.48
N LEU A 53 -16.21 3.95 -2.87
CA LEU A 53 -15.59 5.10 -3.55
C LEU A 53 -14.53 5.77 -2.67
N ILE A 54 -14.80 5.95 -1.37
CA ILE A 54 -13.83 6.48 -0.40
C ILE A 54 -12.62 5.55 -0.30
N GLN A 55 -12.86 4.24 -0.17
CA GLN A 55 -11.80 3.24 -0.09
C GLN A 55 -10.89 3.25 -1.33
N ASP A 56 -11.46 3.32 -2.53
CA ASP A 56 -10.68 3.38 -3.77
C ASP A 56 -9.97 4.72 -3.94
N GLY A 57 -10.58 5.83 -3.51
CA GLY A 57 -9.91 7.13 -3.43
C GLY A 57 -8.67 7.10 -2.53
N LEU A 58 -8.77 6.46 -1.36
CA LEU A 58 -7.65 6.27 -0.44
C LEU A 58 -6.55 5.39 -1.05
N LYS A 59 -6.88 4.35 -1.82
CA LYS A 59 -5.89 3.55 -2.56
C LYS A 59 -5.12 4.41 -3.56
N LEU A 60 -5.79 5.28 -4.31
CA LEU A 60 -5.14 6.18 -5.27
C LEU A 60 -4.22 7.19 -4.58
N VAL A 61 -4.64 7.75 -3.45
CA VAL A 61 -3.79 8.64 -2.64
C VAL A 61 -2.58 7.86 -2.11
N SER A 62 -2.79 6.64 -1.60
CA SER A 62 -1.71 5.76 -1.15
C SER A 62 -0.71 5.46 -2.27
N ALA A 63 -1.17 5.22 -3.49
CA ALA A 63 -0.32 4.96 -4.65
C ALA A 63 0.65 6.13 -4.95
N VAL A 64 0.16 7.38 -4.84
CA VAL A 64 0.99 8.59 -5.01
C VAL A 64 2.03 8.68 -3.89
N ILE A 65 1.60 8.49 -2.64
CA ILE A 65 2.48 8.55 -1.47
C ILE A 65 3.58 7.48 -1.54
N SER A 66 3.20 6.24 -1.84
CA SER A 66 4.13 5.12 -2.01
C SER A 66 5.14 5.41 -3.12
N SER A 67 4.71 5.99 -4.25
CA SER A 67 5.62 6.38 -5.33
C SER A 67 6.69 7.38 -4.86
N VAL A 68 6.29 8.41 -4.10
CA VAL A 68 7.23 9.38 -3.52
C VAL A 68 8.19 8.70 -2.56
N LEU A 69 7.68 7.81 -1.70
CA LEU A 69 8.49 7.10 -0.71
C LEU A 69 9.49 6.14 -1.35
N ILE A 70 9.07 5.40 -2.39
CA ILE A 70 9.94 4.53 -3.19
C ILE A 70 11.10 5.33 -3.77
N LEU A 71 10.82 6.48 -4.40
CA LEU A 71 11.85 7.34 -4.99
C LEU A 71 12.77 7.93 -3.92
N ALA A 72 12.22 8.38 -2.79
CA ALA A 72 13.00 8.92 -1.70
C ALA A 72 13.96 7.88 -1.11
N LEU A 73 13.48 6.65 -0.90
CA LEU A 73 14.30 5.55 -0.40
C LEU A 73 15.34 5.09 -1.42
N ALA A 74 14.97 4.99 -2.70
CA ALA A 74 15.91 4.67 -3.76
C ALA A 74 17.04 5.70 -3.85
N ASN A 75 16.72 6.99 -3.66
CA ASN A 75 17.72 8.04 -3.64
C ASN A 75 18.55 8.08 -2.34
N TYR A 76 17.92 7.77 -1.20
CA TYR A 76 18.60 7.72 0.09
C TYR A 76 19.63 6.58 0.11
N LEU A 77 19.22 5.38 -0.31
CA LEU A 77 20.05 4.16 -0.29
C LEU A 77 21.04 4.05 -1.47
N ARG A 78 21.06 5.03 -2.37
CA ARG A 78 21.78 4.98 -3.65
C ARG A 78 23.30 4.92 -3.52
N ARG A 79 23.86 5.24 -2.35
CA ARG A 79 25.31 5.21 -2.09
C ARG A 79 25.96 3.85 -2.37
N ASP A 80 25.20 2.76 -2.27
CA ASP A 80 25.70 1.40 -2.53
C ASP A 80 25.29 0.82 -3.89
N ALA A 81 24.70 1.64 -4.78
CA ALA A 81 24.37 1.35 -6.19
C ALA A 81 24.13 -0.13 -6.53
N SER A 82 23.33 -0.83 -5.72
CA SER A 82 23.20 -2.27 -5.81
C SER A 82 22.09 -2.64 -6.79
N ALA A 83 22.30 -3.69 -7.58
CA ALA A 83 21.26 -4.25 -8.44
C ALA A 83 19.98 -4.58 -7.65
N LEU A 84 20.12 -4.95 -6.36
CA LEU A 84 19.02 -5.21 -5.44
C LEU A 84 18.13 -3.98 -5.22
N LEU A 85 18.69 -2.78 -5.08
CA LEU A 85 17.90 -1.56 -4.90
C LEU A 85 17.07 -1.22 -6.14
N SER A 86 17.61 -1.47 -7.33
CA SER A 86 16.90 -1.28 -8.59
C SER A 86 15.73 -2.26 -8.71
N VAL A 87 15.96 -3.54 -8.39
CA VAL A 87 14.92 -4.57 -8.38
C VAL A 87 13.85 -4.26 -7.34
N ALA A 88 14.23 -3.82 -6.13
CA ALA A 88 13.30 -3.37 -5.10
C ALA A 88 12.40 -2.25 -5.62
N THR A 89 13.00 -1.22 -6.20
CA THR A 89 12.28 -0.07 -6.77
C THR A 89 11.29 -0.51 -7.85
N GLY A 90 11.67 -1.45 -8.71
CA GLY A 90 10.79 -2.06 -9.71
C GLY A 90 9.58 -2.76 -9.10
N PHE A 91 9.79 -3.58 -8.07
CA PHE A 91 8.68 -4.23 -7.34
C PHE A 91 7.75 -3.23 -6.67
N GLY A 92 8.29 -2.17 -6.06
CA GLY A 92 7.51 -1.11 -5.45
C GLY A 92 6.60 -0.41 -6.47
N PHE A 93 7.13 -0.03 -7.63
CA PHE A 93 6.33 0.59 -8.68
C PHE A 93 5.32 -0.37 -9.33
N LEU A 94 5.67 -1.65 -9.47
CA LEU A 94 4.74 -2.65 -9.98
C LEU A 94 3.57 -2.86 -9.00
N SER A 95 3.84 -2.87 -7.70
CA SER A 95 2.81 -2.87 -6.65
C SER A 95 1.87 -1.66 -6.79
N VAL A 96 2.44 -0.45 -6.92
CA VAL A 96 1.68 0.78 -7.15
C VAL A 96 0.79 0.68 -8.38
N LEU A 97 1.31 0.15 -9.49
CA LEU A 97 0.55 -0.04 -10.73
C LEU A 97 -0.62 -1.01 -10.53
N CYS A 98 -0.39 -2.14 -9.85
CA CYS A 98 -1.44 -3.09 -9.52
C CYS A 98 -2.49 -2.48 -8.59
N LEU A 99 -2.09 -1.65 -7.62
CA LEU A 99 -3.00 -0.96 -6.71
C LEU A 99 -3.90 0.05 -7.45
N VAL A 100 -3.32 0.84 -8.36
CA VAL A 100 -4.07 1.78 -9.21
C VAL A 100 -5.01 1.03 -10.15
N GLY A 101 -4.53 -0.06 -10.77
CA GLY A 101 -5.36 -0.92 -11.61
C GLY A 101 -6.54 -1.53 -10.83
N ASN A 102 -6.28 -2.00 -9.61
CA ASN A 102 -7.31 -2.52 -8.71
C ASN A 102 -8.37 -1.45 -8.41
N ALA A 103 -7.95 -0.26 -7.99
CA ALA A 103 -8.87 0.85 -7.69
C ALA A 103 -9.67 1.26 -8.93
N THR A 104 -9.03 1.33 -10.10
CA THR A 104 -9.69 1.72 -11.35
C THR A 104 -10.75 0.70 -11.78
N LEU A 105 -10.44 -0.60 -11.70
CA LEU A 105 -11.41 -1.65 -12.01
C LEU A 105 -12.56 -1.66 -11.00
N SER A 106 -12.27 -1.43 -9.73
CA SER A 106 -13.29 -1.32 -8.67
C SER A 106 -14.23 -0.13 -8.90
N LEU A 107 -13.70 1.06 -9.20
CA LEU A 107 -14.50 2.22 -9.56
C LEU A 107 -15.38 1.98 -10.80
N TYR A 108 -14.83 1.29 -11.81
CA TYR A 108 -15.60 0.90 -12.99
C TYR A 108 -16.71 -0.11 -12.64
N ALA A 109 -16.44 -1.08 -11.75
CA ALA A 109 -17.46 -2.00 -11.26
C ALA A 109 -18.60 -1.27 -10.56
N ILE A 110 -18.27 -0.30 -9.69
CA ILE A 110 -19.23 0.52 -8.95
C ILE A 110 -20.07 1.36 -9.92
N SER A 111 -19.46 1.98 -10.94
CA SER A 111 -20.22 2.79 -11.91
C SER A 111 -21.21 1.96 -12.72
N GLN A 112 -20.93 0.68 -12.91
CA GLN A 112 -21.80 -0.26 -13.62
C GLN A 112 -22.78 -0.99 -12.69
N ALA A 113 -22.62 -0.88 -11.37
CA ALA A 113 -23.35 -1.70 -10.41
C ALA A 113 -24.87 -1.48 -10.48
N SER A 114 -25.32 -0.26 -10.74
CA SER A 114 -26.75 0.08 -10.88
C SER A 114 -27.41 -0.45 -12.16
N THR A 115 -26.61 -0.87 -13.14
CA THR A 115 -27.10 -1.32 -14.46
C THR A 115 -27.15 -2.84 -14.57
N TYR A 116 -26.38 -3.56 -13.74
CA TYR A 116 -26.31 -5.01 -13.77
C TYR A 116 -27.11 -5.64 -12.63
N ASP A 117 -27.69 -6.81 -12.91
CA ASP A 117 -28.27 -7.65 -11.89
C ASP A 117 -27.17 -8.18 -10.94
N GLN A 118 -27.49 -8.35 -9.66
CA GLN A 118 -26.53 -8.73 -8.62
C GLN A 118 -25.83 -10.05 -8.97
N ALA A 119 -26.56 -11.00 -9.56
CA ALA A 119 -26.05 -12.29 -10.03
C ALA A 119 -25.07 -12.17 -11.22
N ALA A 120 -25.23 -11.14 -12.06
CA ALA A 120 -24.34 -10.89 -13.19
C ALA A 120 -23.01 -10.29 -12.73
N LEU A 121 -23.03 -9.42 -11.72
CA LEU A 121 -21.82 -8.83 -11.12
C LEU A 121 -21.01 -9.85 -10.33
N SER A 122 -21.68 -10.70 -9.53
CA SER A 122 -21.02 -11.71 -8.68
C SER A 122 -20.35 -12.82 -9.50
N GLY A 123 -20.90 -13.16 -10.67
CA GLY A 123 -20.31 -14.12 -11.61
C GLY A 123 -19.31 -13.52 -12.60
N SER A 124 -19.08 -12.22 -12.57
CA SER A 124 -18.26 -11.55 -13.60
C SER A 124 -16.76 -11.80 -13.41
N HIS A 125 -16.03 -11.99 -14.52
CA HIS A 125 -14.57 -12.06 -14.52
C HIS A 125 -13.92 -10.81 -13.88
N LEU A 126 -14.62 -9.68 -13.93
CA LEU A 126 -14.18 -8.40 -13.37
C LEU A 126 -13.97 -8.48 -11.85
N HIS A 127 -14.89 -9.09 -11.11
CA HIS A 127 -14.75 -9.24 -9.66
C HIS A 127 -13.49 -10.06 -9.30
N SER A 128 -13.28 -11.18 -10.00
CA SER A 128 -12.08 -12.00 -9.82
C SER A 128 -10.80 -11.23 -10.16
N MET A 129 -10.80 -10.42 -11.22
CA MET A 129 -9.66 -9.58 -11.59
C MET A 129 -9.32 -8.54 -10.52
N ILE A 130 -10.34 -7.89 -9.93
CA ILE A 130 -10.14 -6.97 -8.80
C ILE A 130 -9.46 -7.72 -7.65
N GLY A 131 -10.01 -8.87 -7.24
CA GLY A 131 -9.45 -9.67 -6.15
C GLY A 131 -7.99 -10.08 -6.39
N ILE A 132 -7.69 -10.59 -7.60
CA ILE A 132 -6.32 -10.98 -7.99
C ILE A 132 -5.38 -9.79 -7.95
N LEU A 133 -5.75 -8.64 -8.53
CA LEU A 133 -4.90 -7.45 -8.52
C LEU A 133 -4.63 -6.94 -7.10
N ALA A 134 -5.60 -7.03 -6.19
CA ALA A 134 -5.39 -6.67 -4.78
C ALA A 134 -4.33 -7.58 -4.14
N VAL A 135 -4.44 -8.90 -4.32
CA VAL A 135 -3.48 -9.87 -3.79
C VAL A 135 -2.09 -9.69 -4.39
N VAL A 136 -2.01 -9.47 -5.70
CA VAL A 136 -0.76 -9.21 -6.41
C VAL A 136 -0.12 -7.91 -5.91
N ALA A 137 -0.88 -6.83 -5.74
CA ALA A 137 -0.37 -5.57 -5.20
C ALA A 137 0.26 -5.77 -3.82
N ILE A 138 -0.46 -6.41 -2.89
CA ILE A 138 0.05 -6.69 -1.53
C ILE A 138 1.33 -7.56 -1.57
N SER A 139 1.35 -8.57 -2.43
CA SER A 139 2.51 -9.48 -2.55
C SER A 139 3.74 -8.75 -3.07
N LEU A 140 3.57 -7.92 -4.10
CA LEU A 140 4.65 -7.10 -4.68
C LEU A 140 5.14 -6.04 -3.70
N ASP A 141 4.24 -5.44 -2.92
CA ASP A 141 4.59 -4.52 -1.83
C ASP A 141 5.44 -5.24 -0.76
N GLY A 142 5.07 -6.48 -0.43
CA GLY A 142 5.86 -7.35 0.45
C GLY A 142 7.28 -7.58 -0.07
N LEU A 143 7.42 -7.91 -1.35
CA LEU A 143 8.73 -8.07 -1.99
C LEU A 143 9.54 -6.77 -1.97
N TRP A 144 8.90 -5.63 -2.19
CA TRP A 144 9.55 -4.33 -2.05
C TRP A 144 10.08 -4.12 -0.63
N PHE A 145 9.26 -4.35 0.41
CA PHE A 145 9.65 -4.25 1.81
C PHE A 145 10.83 -5.17 2.14
N LEU A 146 10.83 -6.41 1.67
CA LEU A 146 11.94 -7.35 1.86
C LEU A 146 13.23 -6.80 1.26
N LEU A 147 13.19 -6.42 -0.01
CA LEU A 147 14.39 -6.04 -0.76
C LEU A 147 14.95 -4.70 -0.29
N VAL A 148 14.09 -3.71 0.01
CA VAL A 148 14.53 -2.40 0.48
C VAL A 148 15.14 -2.50 1.88
N SER A 149 14.52 -3.28 2.77
CA SER A 149 15.02 -3.48 4.15
C SER A 149 16.31 -4.28 4.17
N TRP A 150 16.42 -5.31 3.31
CA TRP A 150 17.66 -6.07 3.15
C TRP A 150 18.80 -5.20 2.62
N THR A 151 18.51 -4.36 1.63
CA THR A 151 19.49 -3.42 1.08
C THR A 151 19.94 -2.43 2.15
N ALA A 152 19.01 -1.90 2.95
CA ALA A 152 19.31 -0.96 4.01
C ALA A 152 20.11 -1.57 5.19
N LEU A 153 19.88 -2.84 5.52
CA LEU A 153 20.73 -3.58 6.49
C LEU A 153 22.15 -3.74 5.97
N LYS A 154 22.30 -4.13 4.70
CA LYS A 154 23.61 -4.33 4.10
C LYS A 154 24.41 -3.04 4.02
N SER A 155 23.74 -1.92 3.78
CA SER A 155 24.38 -0.61 3.69
C SER A 155 24.56 0.11 5.04
N GLN A 156 23.94 -0.38 6.11
CA GLN A 156 23.92 0.26 7.44
C GLN A 156 23.43 1.72 7.42
N GLN A 157 22.62 2.08 6.42
CA GLN A 157 22.11 3.44 6.24
C GLN A 157 20.81 3.70 7.02
N LEU A 158 20.11 2.64 7.45
CA LEU A 158 18.93 2.73 8.32
C LEU A 158 19.16 1.96 9.62
N PRO A 159 18.45 2.30 10.71
CA PRO A 159 18.51 1.53 11.95
C PRO A 159 18.13 0.06 11.74
N ASP A 160 18.92 -0.87 12.27
CA ASP A 160 18.70 -2.31 12.10
C ASP A 160 17.28 -2.74 12.49
N SER A 161 16.76 -2.21 13.61
CA SER A 161 15.41 -2.47 14.09
C SER A 161 14.32 -2.10 13.08
N LEU A 162 14.49 -0.98 12.38
CA LEU A 162 13.55 -0.53 11.35
C LEU A 162 13.58 -1.45 10.13
N CYS A 163 14.76 -1.95 9.79
CA CYS A 163 14.91 -2.90 8.70
C CYS A 163 14.35 -4.29 9.06
N TYR A 164 14.56 -4.79 10.28
CA TYR A 164 13.95 -6.06 10.71
C TYR A 164 12.42 -5.97 10.73
N LEU A 165 11.85 -4.83 11.13
CA LEU A 165 10.43 -4.57 11.02
C LEU A 165 9.96 -4.65 9.56
N GLY A 166 10.68 -3.99 8.64
CA GLY A 166 10.39 -4.05 7.20
C GLY A 166 10.51 -5.45 6.61
N LEU A 167 11.51 -6.23 7.01
CA LEU A 167 11.64 -7.64 6.62
C LEU A 167 10.44 -8.47 7.12
N GLY A 168 10.06 -8.30 8.38
CA GLY A 168 8.91 -8.99 8.96
C GLY A 168 7.61 -8.67 8.21
N MET A 169 7.35 -7.38 7.96
CA MET A 169 6.21 -6.95 7.14
C MET A 169 6.25 -7.57 5.75
N GLY A 170 7.42 -7.58 5.10
CA GLY A 170 7.61 -8.16 3.79
C GLY A 170 7.25 -9.64 3.72
N VAL A 171 7.62 -10.44 4.72
CA VAL A 171 7.20 -11.85 4.83
C VAL A 171 5.70 -11.99 5.06
N LEU A 172 5.14 -11.19 5.98
CA LEU A 172 3.72 -11.24 6.31
C LEU A 172 2.83 -10.88 5.11
N SER A 173 3.26 -9.93 4.27
CA SER A 173 2.55 -9.52 3.05
C SER A 173 2.44 -10.65 2.01
N LEU A 174 3.31 -11.66 2.04
CA LEU A 174 3.21 -12.82 1.15
C LEU A 174 2.08 -13.78 1.55
N VAL A 175 1.45 -13.55 2.70
CA VAL A 175 0.31 -14.31 3.21
C VAL A 175 -0.89 -13.36 3.28
N PRO A 176 -1.71 -13.25 2.21
CA PRO A 176 -2.74 -12.21 2.10
C PRO A 176 -3.70 -12.05 3.30
N PRO A 177 -4.13 -13.14 3.98
CA PRO A 177 -4.94 -13.01 5.20
C PRO A 177 -4.30 -12.18 6.33
N LEU A 178 -2.96 -12.08 6.36
CA LEU A 178 -2.21 -11.30 7.35
C LEU A 178 -2.04 -9.83 6.96
N GLY A 179 -2.58 -9.40 5.81
CA GLY A 179 -2.44 -8.04 5.30
C GLY A 179 -2.93 -6.95 6.27
N ILE A 180 -3.91 -7.24 7.12
CA ILE A 180 -4.36 -6.26 8.14
C ILE A 180 -3.29 -6.02 9.21
N ILE A 181 -2.50 -7.04 9.56
CA ILE A 181 -1.38 -6.91 10.50
C ILE A 181 -0.29 -6.06 9.85
N VAL A 182 0.02 -6.31 8.57
CA VAL A 182 0.97 -5.50 7.80
C VAL A 182 0.53 -4.04 7.77
N LEU A 183 -0.75 -3.77 7.56
CA LEU A 183 -1.31 -2.42 7.54
C LEU A 183 -1.17 -1.70 8.90
N LEU A 184 -1.27 -2.43 10.02
CA LEU A 184 -0.98 -1.87 11.34
C LEU A 184 0.51 -1.60 11.54
N LEU A 185 1.37 -2.55 11.16
CA LEU A 185 2.82 -2.43 11.26
C LEU A 185 3.36 -1.32 10.36
N SER A 186 2.74 -1.10 9.19
CA SER A 186 3.13 -0.06 8.25
C SER A 186 2.97 1.33 8.86
N MET A 187 2.04 1.55 9.80
CA MET A 187 1.96 2.82 10.53
C MET A 187 3.21 3.05 11.39
N VAL A 188 3.59 2.05 12.18
CA VAL A 188 4.77 2.11 13.06
C VAL A 188 6.04 2.31 12.23
N TRP A 189 6.18 1.53 11.15
CA TRP A 189 7.29 1.66 10.22
C TRP A 189 7.32 3.03 9.55
N SER A 190 6.16 3.57 9.15
CA SER A 190 6.05 4.88 8.49
C SER A 190 6.41 6.04 9.43
N VAL A 191 5.97 6.02 10.68
CA VAL A 191 6.36 7.03 11.68
C VAL A 191 7.88 7.01 11.89
N TRP A 192 8.46 5.82 12.02
CA TRP A 192 9.89 5.68 12.25
C TRP A 192 10.70 6.10 11.00
N MET A 193 10.26 5.71 9.81
CA MET A 193 10.85 6.17 8.55
C MET A 193 10.79 7.69 8.40
N ALA A 194 9.67 8.32 8.75
CA ALA A 194 9.54 9.77 8.72
C ALA A 194 10.58 10.43 9.63
N GLN A 195 10.75 9.92 10.86
CA GLN A 195 11.77 10.41 11.79
C GLN A 195 13.18 10.26 11.21
N VAL A 196 13.52 9.10 10.63
CA VAL A 196 14.86 8.87 10.07
C VAL A 196 15.14 9.82 8.89
N LEU A 197 14.19 9.96 7.97
CA LEU A 197 14.37 10.81 6.79
C LEU A 197 14.41 12.31 7.13
N LEU A 198 13.69 12.75 8.17
CA LEU A 198 13.63 14.15 8.60
C LEU A 198 14.71 14.54 9.63
N LYS A 199 15.24 13.61 10.42
CA LYS A 199 16.20 13.91 11.51
C LYS A 199 17.55 14.45 11.01
N GLU A 200 17.91 14.20 9.75
CA GLU A 200 19.08 14.82 9.11
C GLU A 200 18.99 16.36 9.00
N GLU A 201 17.86 16.96 9.37
CA GLU A 201 17.67 18.42 9.52
C GLU A 201 18.29 18.98 10.82
N SER A 202 18.70 18.13 11.80
CA SER A 202 19.08 18.57 13.17
C SER A 202 20.57 18.46 13.54
N MET A 203 21.44 18.06 12.62
CA MET A 203 22.91 18.04 12.84
C MET A 203 23.66 18.91 11.82
N GLY A 204 23.09 20.07 11.50
CA GLY A 204 23.73 21.14 10.72
C GLY A 204 23.89 22.38 11.57
#